data_AF-A0A519RZW6-F1
#
_entry.id   AF-A0A519RZW6-F1
#
_cell.length_a   1.000
_cell.length_b   1.000
_cell.length_c   1.000
_cell.angle_alpha   90.00
_cell.angle_beta   90.00
_cell.angle_gamma   90.00
#
_symmetry.space_group_name_H-M   'P 1'
#
loop_
_entity.id
_entity.type
_entity.pdbx_description
1 polymer ?
#
loop_
_entity_poly.entity_id
_entity_poly.type
_entity_poly.pdbx_seq_one_letter_code
_entity_poly.pdbx_strand_id
1 'polypeptide(L)'
;IMQYGAAVVIMAFDEQGQADNYDRRIEICKRSYDILVSEIGFPAQDIIFDPNILTVATGLEEHNNYAVDFINATRWIKQNLPHAKVSGGVSNISFSFRGNNTVREAMHSAFLYHAIQAGLDMGIVNAGMLEVYQEIPPELLERVEDVLLNRRDDATERLVEYADTIKSKGKEIVRDEEWRKGTVEDRLSHSLVKGIVEYLDEDVEEARQKYARPIQVIEGPLMDGMNIVGDLFGAGKMFLPQVVKSARVMKKAVAYLLPFIEQEKLDNPDQDQSSSAGKVLLATVKGDVHDIGKNIVGVVLACNNFEVVDMGVMVPAQEIIKKAKEINADIIGLSGLITPSLDEMVHFAKEMEREGFTVPLIVGGATTSRIHAAVKIAPNYSGPAIHVLDASRSVTVCSTLMNPEAKGDYVAGIRAEYDKAREAHLNKRSDKRFKTIGEARADKFQIDLTKVAPAPTFTGTKVFEDYPLAELVPYIDWTPFFHTWELRGSYPKIFDDKNVGDEAKKLFNELKGNFP
;
A
#
# COMPACT_ATOMS: atom_id res chain seq x y z
N ILE A 1 -28.52 6.51 -4.83
CA ILE A 1 -27.28 5.74 -5.07
C ILE A 1 -26.65 6.14 -6.40
N MET A 2 -27.29 5.90 -7.56
CA MET A 2 -26.75 6.29 -8.88
C MET A 2 -26.48 7.79 -9.03
N GLN A 3 -27.36 8.66 -8.51
CA GLN A 3 -27.15 10.12 -8.54
C GLN A 3 -25.91 10.59 -7.76
N TYR A 4 -25.43 9.78 -6.81
CA TYR A 4 -24.25 10.08 -5.99
C TYR A 4 -22.97 9.40 -6.50
N GLY A 5 -23.04 8.60 -7.57
CA GLY A 5 -21.90 7.84 -8.07
C GLY A 5 -21.33 6.83 -7.07
N ALA A 6 -22.16 6.32 -6.15
CA ALA A 6 -21.73 5.43 -5.08
C ALA A 6 -21.82 3.95 -5.51
N ALA A 7 -20.83 3.16 -5.11
CA ALA A 7 -20.88 1.70 -5.18
C ALA A 7 -21.85 1.11 -4.13
N VAL A 8 -22.29 -0.13 -4.36
CA VAL A 8 -23.22 -0.84 -3.47
C VAL A 8 -22.62 -2.12 -2.92
N VAL A 9 -22.85 -2.38 -1.64
CA VAL A 9 -22.59 -3.67 -1.01
C VAL A 9 -23.92 -4.39 -0.85
N ILE A 10 -24.04 -5.58 -1.41
CA ILE A 10 -25.26 -6.39 -1.42
C ILE A 10 -24.97 -7.64 -0.61
N MET A 11 -25.56 -7.72 0.58
CA MET A 11 -25.54 -8.96 1.36
C MET A 11 -26.44 -9.99 0.69
N ALA A 12 -26.03 -11.26 0.67
CA ALA A 12 -26.84 -12.37 0.19
C ALA A 12 -27.96 -12.68 1.20
N PHE A 13 -28.93 -11.77 1.26
CA PHE A 13 -30.10 -11.84 2.12
C PHE A 13 -31.31 -11.43 1.30
N ASP A 14 -32.37 -12.23 1.35
CA ASP A 14 -33.61 -11.96 0.64
C ASP A 14 -34.84 -12.11 1.56
N GLU A 15 -36.03 -12.13 0.97
CA GLU A 15 -37.30 -12.24 1.69
C GLU A 15 -37.46 -13.56 2.47
N GLN A 16 -36.67 -14.60 2.13
CA GLN A 16 -36.65 -15.87 2.84
C GLN A 16 -35.52 -15.96 3.87
N GLY A 17 -34.68 -14.93 3.96
CA GLY A 17 -33.63 -14.83 4.98
C GLY A 17 -32.21 -14.82 4.41
N GLN A 18 -31.27 -15.21 5.26
CA GLN A 18 -29.84 -15.22 4.94
C GLN A 18 -29.47 -16.43 4.08
N ALA A 19 -28.62 -16.23 3.08
CA ALA A 19 -28.00 -17.34 2.35
C ALA A 19 -26.98 -18.07 3.24
N ASP A 20 -27.29 -19.30 3.63
CA ASP A 20 -26.49 -20.13 4.53
C ASP A 20 -25.65 -21.19 3.80
N ASN A 21 -26.15 -21.73 2.68
CA ASN A 21 -25.46 -22.70 1.85
C ASN A 21 -25.02 -22.12 0.48
N TYR A 22 -24.23 -22.90 -0.27
CA TYR A 22 -23.73 -22.52 -1.59
C TYR A 22 -24.82 -22.13 -2.58
N ASP A 23 -25.85 -22.97 -2.75
CA ASP A 23 -26.91 -22.78 -3.75
C ASP A 23 -27.70 -21.48 -3.51
N ARG A 24 -28.05 -21.21 -2.25
CA ARG A 24 -28.74 -19.96 -1.87
C ARG A 24 -27.87 -18.72 -2.12
N ARG A 25 -26.56 -18.80 -1.88
CA ARG A 25 -25.63 -17.68 -2.09
C ARG A 25 -25.58 -17.29 -3.56
N ILE A 26 -25.43 -18.27 -4.46
CA ILE A 26 -25.36 -17.99 -5.90
C ILE A 26 -26.72 -17.54 -6.44
N GLU A 27 -27.83 -18.10 -5.96
CA GLU A 27 -29.18 -17.71 -6.36
C GLU A 27 -29.43 -16.22 -6.08
N ILE A 28 -29.19 -15.79 -4.83
CA ILE A 28 -29.45 -14.41 -4.38
C ILE A 28 -28.50 -13.42 -5.07
N CYS A 29 -27.22 -13.74 -5.18
CA CYS A 29 -26.25 -12.88 -5.86
C CYS A 29 -26.59 -12.73 -7.36
N LYS A 30 -26.95 -13.82 -8.03
CA LYS A 30 -27.37 -13.78 -9.44
C LYS A 30 -28.62 -12.93 -9.63
N ARG A 31 -29.67 -13.18 -8.83
CA ARG A 31 -30.94 -12.44 -8.91
C ARG A 31 -30.72 -10.95 -8.71
N SER A 32 -29.89 -10.58 -7.73
CA SER A 32 -29.55 -9.19 -7.45
C SER A 32 -28.75 -8.55 -8.59
N TYR A 33 -27.79 -9.27 -9.17
CA TYR A 33 -27.01 -8.80 -10.32
C TYR A 33 -27.89 -8.56 -11.54
N ASP A 34 -28.79 -9.50 -11.86
CA ASP A 34 -29.69 -9.41 -13.01
C ASP A 34 -30.60 -8.17 -12.90
N ILE A 35 -31.17 -7.92 -11.71
CA ILE A 35 -31.99 -6.72 -11.46
C ILE A 35 -31.16 -5.43 -11.62
N LEU A 36 -30.01 -5.35 -10.95
CA LEU A 36 -29.21 -4.13 -10.95
C LEU A 36 -28.62 -3.82 -12.33
N VAL A 37 -28.07 -4.81 -13.01
CA VAL A 37 -27.38 -4.60 -14.28
C VAL A 37 -28.36 -4.58 -15.44
N SER A 38 -29.30 -5.52 -15.53
CA SER A 38 -30.17 -5.69 -16.71
C SER A 38 -31.40 -4.80 -16.67
N GLU A 39 -32.02 -4.61 -15.51
CA GLU A 39 -33.25 -3.81 -15.40
C GLU A 39 -32.97 -2.34 -15.07
N ILE A 40 -32.02 -2.09 -14.17
CA ILE A 40 -31.75 -0.73 -13.64
C ILE A 40 -30.59 -0.04 -14.40
N GLY A 41 -29.73 -0.81 -15.08
CA GLY A 41 -28.55 -0.27 -15.78
C GLY A 41 -27.45 0.23 -14.83
N PHE A 42 -27.34 -0.38 -13.64
CA PHE A 42 -26.31 -0.07 -12.65
C PHE A 42 -24.93 -0.60 -13.12
N PRO A 43 -23.84 0.17 -12.99
CA PRO A 43 -22.52 -0.30 -13.41
C PRO A 43 -22.04 -1.51 -12.60
N ALA A 44 -21.75 -2.62 -13.28
CA ALA A 44 -21.39 -3.88 -12.63
C ALA A 44 -20.10 -3.81 -11.79
N GLN A 45 -19.13 -2.97 -12.17
CA GLN A 45 -17.88 -2.77 -11.42
C GLN A 45 -18.05 -2.10 -10.04
N ASP A 46 -19.23 -1.51 -9.82
CA ASP A 46 -19.62 -0.82 -8.59
C ASP A 46 -20.53 -1.71 -7.71
N ILE A 47 -20.70 -2.98 -8.06
CA ILE A 47 -21.42 -3.98 -7.28
C ILE A 47 -20.43 -4.83 -6.48
N ILE A 48 -20.62 -4.90 -5.16
CA ILE A 48 -19.86 -5.72 -4.23
C ILE A 48 -20.83 -6.69 -3.54
N PHE A 49 -20.68 -7.99 -3.76
CA PHE A 49 -21.47 -9.00 -3.07
C PHE A 49 -20.82 -9.42 -1.75
N ASP A 50 -21.62 -9.53 -0.69
CA ASP A 50 -21.24 -10.21 0.55
C ASP A 50 -22.07 -11.51 0.66
N PRO A 51 -21.51 -12.67 0.27
CA PRO A 51 -22.22 -13.95 0.29
C PRO A 51 -22.24 -14.60 1.68
N ASN A 52 -22.13 -13.79 2.75
CA ASN A 52 -22.19 -14.17 4.16
C ASN A 52 -21.10 -15.15 4.60
N ILE A 53 -20.06 -14.66 5.27
CA ILE A 53 -19.19 -15.52 6.07
C ILE A 53 -19.93 -15.89 7.35
N LEU A 54 -20.18 -17.18 7.54
CA LEU A 54 -20.84 -17.76 8.70
C LEU A 54 -19.85 -18.54 9.57
N THR A 55 -20.22 -18.74 10.83
CA THR A 55 -19.40 -19.39 11.85
C THR A 55 -19.26 -20.89 11.59
N VAL A 56 -18.03 -21.42 11.62
CA VAL A 56 -17.76 -22.87 11.60
C VAL A 56 -17.34 -23.37 12.98
N ALA A 57 -17.14 -24.68 13.13
CA ALA A 57 -16.75 -25.33 14.39
C ALA A 57 -17.70 -25.02 15.56
N THR A 58 -19.01 -25.02 15.27
CA THR A 58 -20.06 -24.76 16.27
C THR A 58 -20.53 -26.02 16.99
N GLY A 59 -20.13 -27.20 16.50
CA GLY A 59 -20.64 -28.50 16.95
C GLY A 59 -21.91 -28.98 16.22
N LEU A 60 -22.47 -28.17 15.31
CA LEU A 60 -23.59 -28.55 14.46
C LEU A 60 -23.08 -28.95 13.06
N GLU A 61 -23.45 -30.14 12.59
CA GLU A 61 -23.00 -30.69 11.30
C GLU A 61 -23.34 -29.80 10.11
N GLU A 62 -24.52 -29.19 10.14
CA GLU A 62 -25.02 -28.23 9.13
C GLU A 62 -24.13 -26.98 8.99
N HIS A 63 -23.30 -26.65 9.98
CA HIS A 63 -22.41 -25.50 9.96
C HIS A 63 -21.00 -25.83 9.43
N ASN A 64 -20.64 -27.10 9.31
CA ASN A 64 -19.28 -27.52 8.95
C ASN A 64 -18.87 -27.02 7.55
N ASN A 65 -19.83 -26.91 6.63
CA ASN A 65 -19.55 -26.58 5.24
C ASN A 65 -19.54 -25.06 4.92
N TYR A 66 -19.86 -24.21 5.89
CA TYR A 66 -20.08 -22.78 5.65
C TYR A 66 -18.88 -22.01 5.07
N ALA A 67 -17.65 -22.37 5.44
CA ALA A 67 -16.44 -21.79 4.84
C ALA A 67 -16.22 -22.25 3.39
N VAL A 68 -16.36 -23.56 3.15
CA VAL A 68 -16.23 -24.15 1.81
C VAL A 68 -17.25 -23.54 0.86
N ASP A 69 -18.50 -23.43 1.30
CA ASP A 69 -19.58 -22.81 0.52
C ASP A 69 -19.31 -21.34 0.22
N PHE A 70 -18.68 -20.61 1.14
CA PHE A 70 -18.27 -19.23 0.88
C PHE A 70 -17.20 -19.14 -0.21
N ILE A 71 -16.17 -19.97 -0.10
CA ILE A 71 -15.04 -20.01 -1.04
C ILE A 71 -15.56 -20.40 -2.43
N ASN A 72 -16.47 -21.37 -2.50
CA ASN A 72 -17.08 -21.81 -3.75
C ASN A 72 -18.03 -20.75 -4.34
N ALA A 73 -18.84 -20.09 -3.52
CA ALA A 73 -19.72 -19.00 -3.96
C ALA A 73 -18.89 -17.82 -4.49
N THR A 74 -17.79 -17.47 -3.82
CA THR A 74 -16.84 -16.44 -4.26
C THR A 74 -16.33 -16.77 -5.67
N ARG A 75 -15.81 -17.99 -5.88
CA ARG A 75 -15.33 -18.44 -7.18
C ARG A 75 -16.42 -18.37 -8.25
N TRP A 76 -17.63 -18.80 -7.92
CA TRP A 76 -18.76 -18.76 -8.83
C TRP A 76 -19.14 -17.33 -9.22
N ILE A 77 -19.22 -16.41 -8.26
CA ILE A 77 -19.53 -14.99 -8.50
C ILE A 77 -18.51 -14.38 -9.46
N LYS A 78 -17.21 -14.59 -9.22
CA LYS A 78 -16.15 -14.04 -10.08
C LYS A 78 -16.18 -14.60 -11.50
N GLN A 79 -16.62 -15.85 -11.68
CA GLN A 79 -16.71 -16.50 -12.99
C GLN A 79 -17.99 -16.12 -13.76
N ASN A 80 -19.11 -15.92 -13.06
CA ASN A 80 -20.44 -15.82 -13.69
C ASN A 80 -21.03 -14.41 -13.66
N LEU A 81 -20.55 -13.52 -12.79
CA LEU A 81 -21.04 -12.14 -12.64
C LEU A 81 -19.90 -11.15 -12.98
N PRO A 82 -19.70 -10.82 -14.27
CA PRO A 82 -18.57 -10.00 -14.71
C PRO A 82 -18.50 -8.66 -13.99
N HIS A 83 -17.27 -8.26 -13.66
CA HIS A 83 -16.93 -7.00 -12.97
C HIS A 83 -17.40 -6.88 -11.52
N ALA A 84 -18.29 -7.75 -11.03
CA ALA A 84 -18.69 -7.75 -9.63
C ALA A 84 -17.51 -8.10 -8.71
N LYS A 85 -17.52 -7.50 -7.52
CA LYS A 85 -16.55 -7.75 -6.46
C LYS A 85 -17.17 -8.61 -5.36
N VAL A 86 -16.34 -9.30 -4.59
CA VAL A 86 -16.77 -10.10 -3.43
C VAL A 86 -16.13 -9.58 -2.15
N SER A 87 -16.94 -9.42 -1.12
CA SER A 87 -16.58 -9.01 0.23
C SER A 87 -17.01 -10.06 1.25
N GLY A 88 -16.39 -10.09 2.43
CA GLY A 88 -16.90 -10.92 3.53
C GLY A 88 -16.34 -10.58 4.90
N GLY A 89 -17.20 -10.72 5.92
CA GLY A 89 -16.88 -10.62 7.35
C GLY A 89 -16.03 -11.76 7.89
N VAL A 90 -14.71 -11.76 7.65
CA VAL A 90 -13.80 -12.88 8.02
C VAL A 90 -13.90 -13.22 9.50
N SER A 91 -14.03 -12.22 10.38
CA SER A 91 -14.11 -12.47 11.83
C SER A 91 -15.29 -13.33 12.29
N ASN A 92 -16.32 -13.50 11.45
CA ASN A 92 -17.44 -14.39 11.74
C ASN A 92 -17.00 -15.86 11.70
N ILE A 93 -16.01 -16.21 10.88
CA ILE A 93 -15.63 -17.61 10.68
C ILE A 93 -15.16 -18.28 11.98
N SER A 94 -14.47 -17.51 12.82
CA SER A 94 -13.82 -17.99 14.03
C SER A 94 -14.64 -17.73 15.31
N PHE A 95 -15.94 -17.40 15.19
CA PHE A 95 -16.72 -16.89 16.32
C PHE A 95 -16.81 -17.90 17.48
N SER A 96 -16.82 -19.21 17.18
CA SER A 96 -16.81 -20.30 18.17
C SER A 96 -15.60 -20.27 19.11
N PHE A 97 -14.51 -19.62 18.71
CA PHE A 97 -13.26 -19.55 19.47
C PHE A 97 -13.04 -18.19 20.16
N ARG A 98 -14.11 -17.41 20.39
CA ARG A 98 -14.02 -16.14 21.14
C ARG A 98 -13.26 -16.29 22.46
N GLY A 99 -12.29 -15.41 22.68
CA GLY A 99 -11.40 -15.44 23.84
C GLY A 99 -10.14 -16.30 23.68
N ASN A 100 -9.99 -17.04 22.58
CA ASN A 100 -8.74 -17.70 22.19
C ASN A 100 -8.20 -17.00 20.94
N ASN A 101 -7.41 -15.93 21.13
CA ASN A 101 -6.92 -15.13 20.01
C ASN A 101 -6.04 -15.99 19.09
N THR A 102 -5.09 -16.77 19.60
CA THR A 102 -4.20 -17.62 18.80
C THR A 102 -4.93 -18.47 17.76
N VAL A 103 -5.98 -19.20 18.16
CA VAL A 103 -6.76 -20.02 17.21
C VAL A 103 -7.53 -19.15 16.21
N ARG A 104 -8.07 -18.02 16.64
CA ARG A 104 -8.81 -17.10 15.76
C ARG A 104 -7.91 -16.46 14.72
N GLU A 105 -6.72 -16.03 15.12
CA GLU A 105 -5.71 -15.42 14.25
C GLU A 105 -5.30 -16.42 13.15
N ALA A 106 -5.00 -17.66 13.54
CA ALA A 106 -4.71 -18.75 12.61
C ALA A 106 -5.87 -19.03 11.64
N MET A 107 -7.12 -19.10 12.14
CA MET A 107 -8.31 -19.30 11.30
C MET A 107 -8.53 -18.16 10.30
N HIS A 108 -8.33 -16.90 10.70
CA HIS A 108 -8.48 -15.77 9.80
C HIS A 108 -7.43 -15.80 8.68
N SER A 109 -6.16 -16.02 9.03
CA SER A 109 -5.06 -16.06 8.07
C SER A 109 -5.21 -17.23 7.09
N ALA A 110 -5.59 -18.40 7.56
CA ALA A 110 -5.84 -19.56 6.69
C ALA A 110 -7.07 -19.39 5.79
N PHE A 111 -8.18 -18.86 6.32
CA PHE A 111 -9.37 -18.62 5.52
C PHE A 111 -9.11 -17.59 4.41
N LEU A 112 -8.44 -16.48 4.73
CA LEU A 112 -8.08 -15.45 3.76
C LEU A 112 -7.17 -15.99 2.66
N TYR A 113 -6.19 -16.81 3.00
CA TYR A 113 -5.31 -17.45 2.03
C TYR A 113 -6.11 -18.20 0.95
N HIS A 114 -7.08 -19.03 1.35
CA HIS A 114 -7.93 -19.79 0.41
C HIS A 114 -8.97 -18.92 -0.31
N ALA A 115 -9.60 -17.97 0.40
CA ALA A 115 -10.66 -17.13 -0.16
C ALA A 115 -10.12 -16.12 -1.19
N ILE A 116 -8.92 -15.55 -0.97
CA ILE A 116 -8.26 -14.65 -1.92
C ILE A 116 -7.93 -15.40 -3.22
N GLN A 117 -7.43 -16.64 -3.14
CA GLN A 117 -7.20 -17.48 -4.32
C GLN A 117 -8.49 -17.80 -5.09
N ALA A 118 -9.62 -17.91 -4.38
CA ALA A 118 -10.93 -18.06 -5.00
C ALA A 118 -11.49 -16.75 -5.61
N GLY A 119 -10.83 -15.61 -5.38
CA GLY A 119 -11.15 -14.32 -5.97
C GLY A 119 -11.88 -13.36 -5.04
N LEU A 120 -11.75 -13.51 -3.71
CA LEU A 120 -12.21 -12.53 -2.74
C LEU A 120 -11.49 -11.20 -2.96
N ASP A 121 -12.24 -10.12 -3.20
CA ASP A 121 -11.68 -8.78 -3.40
C ASP A 121 -11.48 -8.03 -2.08
N MET A 122 -12.31 -8.31 -1.06
CA MET A 122 -12.34 -7.57 0.20
C MET A 122 -12.60 -8.49 1.41
N GLY A 123 -11.60 -8.64 2.28
CA GLY A 123 -11.75 -9.27 3.59
C GLY A 123 -11.99 -8.23 4.69
N ILE A 124 -13.07 -8.39 5.47
CA ILE A 124 -13.36 -7.55 6.63
C ILE A 124 -12.81 -8.28 7.88
N VAL A 125 -11.55 -8.01 8.25
CA VAL A 125 -10.78 -8.71 9.28
C VAL A 125 -9.92 -7.73 10.09
N ASN A 126 -9.47 -8.09 11.32
CA ASN A 126 -8.47 -7.31 12.04
C ASN A 126 -7.06 -7.66 11.53
N ALA A 127 -6.40 -6.76 10.79
CA ALA A 127 -5.07 -7.03 10.22
C ALA A 127 -3.94 -7.08 11.25
N GLY A 128 -4.07 -6.40 12.40
CA GLY A 128 -3.10 -6.48 13.50
C GLY A 128 -3.14 -7.81 14.26
N MET A 129 -4.24 -8.55 14.13
CA MET A 129 -4.42 -9.93 14.60
C MET A 129 -4.17 -10.95 13.47
N LEU A 130 -3.70 -10.55 12.29
CA LEU A 130 -3.33 -11.51 11.26
C LEU A 130 -1.90 -11.97 11.52
N GLU A 131 -1.78 -13.21 11.96
CA GLU A 131 -0.51 -13.90 11.97
C GLU A 131 -0.06 -14.17 10.52
N VAL A 132 1.24 -14.13 10.26
CA VAL A 132 1.77 -14.50 8.94
C VAL A 132 1.44 -15.98 8.71
N TYR A 133 0.72 -16.31 7.64
CA TYR A 133 0.21 -17.66 7.38
C TYR A 133 1.29 -18.77 7.50
N GLN A 134 2.53 -18.49 7.11
CA GLN A 134 3.65 -19.45 7.21
C GLN A 134 4.20 -19.64 8.63
N GLU A 135 3.94 -18.71 9.55
CA GLU A 135 4.38 -18.79 10.94
C GLU A 135 3.34 -19.49 11.84
N ILE A 136 2.15 -19.79 11.32
CA ILE A 136 1.15 -20.56 12.07
C ILE A 136 1.74 -21.95 12.38
N PRO A 137 1.75 -22.38 13.66
CA PRO A 137 2.28 -23.69 14.04
C PRO A 137 1.68 -24.82 13.18
N PRO A 138 2.49 -25.73 12.59
CA PRO A 138 2.00 -26.70 11.60
C PRO A 138 0.81 -27.54 12.09
N GLU A 139 0.82 -27.96 13.35
CA GLU A 139 -0.29 -28.73 13.94
C GLU A 139 -1.58 -27.88 14.09
N LEU A 140 -1.44 -26.59 14.45
CA LEU A 140 -2.58 -25.68 14.52
C LEU A 140 -3.12 -25.39 13.11
N LEU A 141 -2.23 -25.17 12.15
CA LEU A 141 -2.61 -24.92 10.76
C LEU A 141 -3.38 -26.09 10.16
N GLU A 142 -2.91 -27.33 10.35
CA GLU A 142 -3.60 -28.54 9.87
C GLU A 142 -5.03 -28.63 10.42
N ARG A 143 -5.19 -28.46 11.73
CA ARG A 143 -6.52 -28.52 12.39
C ARG A 143 -7.43 -27.38 11.96
N VAL A 144 -6.88 -26.18 11.75
CA VAL A 144 -7.62 -25.03 11.24
C VAL A 144 -8.08 -25.29 9.81
N GLU A 145 -7.21 -25.79 8.93
CA GLU A 145 -7.57 -26.11 7.55
C GLU A 145 -8.59 -27.26 7.45
N ASP A 146 -8.48 -28.27 8.31
CA ASP A 146 -9.44 -29.37 8.37
C ASP A 146 -10.87 -28.84 8.64
N VAL A 147 -11.00 -27.85 9.53
CA VAL A 147 -12.27 -27.18 9.84
C VAL A 147 -12.72 -26.27 8.70
N LEU A 148 -11.84 -25.40 8.18
CA LEU A 148 -12.21 -24.42 7.16
C LEU A 148 -12.57 -25.07 5.82
N LEU A 149 -11.92 -26.18 5.48
CA LEU A 149 -12.10 -26.88 4.22
C LEU A 149 -12.96 -28.14 4.36
N ASN A 150 -13.50 -28.39 5.55
CA ASN A 150 -14.36 -29.53 5.86
C ASN A 150 -13.77 -30.86 5.35
N ARG A 151 -12.47 -31.11 5.65
CA ARG A 151 -11.72 -32.26 5.11
C ARG A 151 -12.05 -33.59 5.77
N ARG A 152 -12.67 -33.55 6.96
CA ARG A 152 -12.90 -34.71 7.83
C ARG A 152 -14.04 -34.47 8.81
N ASP A 153 -14.72 -35.54 9.20
CA ASP A 153 -15.93 -35.47 10.03
C ASP A 153 -15.64 -35.01 11.48
N ASP A 154 -14.48 -35.35 12.03
CA ASP A 154 -14.03 -35.01 13.39
C ASP A 154 -13.22 -33.69 13.48
N ALA A 155 -13.21 -32.86 12.42
CA ALA A 155 -12.39 -31.63 12.36
C ALA A 155 -12.68 -30.65 13.50
N THR A 156 -13.97 -30.43 13.78
CA THR A 156 -14.43 -29.50 14.83
C THR A 156 -13.97 -29.95 16.21
N GLU A 157 -14.18 -31.22 16.55
CA GLU A 157 -13.79 -31.80 17.84
C GLU A 157 -12.27 -31.68 18.06
N ARG A 158 -11.49 -32.04 17.04
CA ARG A 158 -10.02 -31.95 17.06
C ARG A 158 -9.50 -30.53 17.27
N LEU A 159 -10.13 -29.52 16.68
CA LEU A 159 -9.71 -28.13 16.86
C LEU A 159 -10.13 -27.58 18.23
N VAL A 160 -11.32 -27.96 18.72
CA VAL A 160 -11.81 -27.58 20.05
C VAL A 160 -10.94 -28.17 21.16
N GLU A 161 -10.65 -29.46 21.11
CA GLU A 161 -9.75 -30.13 22.06
C GLU A 161 -8.38 -29.45 22.09
N TYR A 162 -7.82 -29.15 20.92
CA TYR A 162 -6.54 -28.45 20.81
C TYR A 162 -6.62 -27.01 21.35
N ALA A 163 -7.70 -26.29 21.05
CA ALA A 163 -7.93 -24.93 21.54
C ALA A 163 -8.00 -24.87 23.07
N ASP A 164 -8.54 -25.88 23.74
CA ASP A 164 -8.61 -25.97 25.20
C ASP A 164 -7.24 -26.16 25.84
N THR A 165 -6.31 -26.87 25.17
CA THR A 165 -4.90 -26.95 25.62
C THR A 165 -4.18 -25.60 25.53
N ILE A 166 -4.53 -24.75 24.57
CA ILE A 166 -4.00 -23.39 24.42
C ILE A 166 -4.60 -22.46 25.49
N LYS A 167 -5.91 -22.58 25.77
CA LYS A 167 -6.65 -21.71 26.70
C LYS A 167 -6.29 -21.93 28.17
N SER A 168 -5.87 -23.14 28.53
CA SER A 168 -5.47 -23.54 29.89
C SER A 168 -4.05 -23.12 30.27
N LYS A 169 -3.22 -22.68 29.30
CA LYS A 169 -2.01 -21.89 29.55
C LYS A 169 -2.39 -20.41 29.66
N GLY A 170 -2.97 -20.02 30.80
CA GLY A 170 -3.29 -18.62 31.10
C GLY A 170 -2.04 -17.73 30.97
N LYS A 171 -2.25 -16.46 30.60
CA LYS A 171 -1.24 -15.38 30.46
C LYS A 171 -0.10 -15.47 31.50
N GLU A 172 0.96 -16.20 31.18
CA GLU A 172 2.27 -15.60 31.25
C GLU A 172 2.49 -14.94 29.90
N ILE A 173 2.70 -13.63 29.90
CA ILE A 173 3.53 -13.04 28.85
C ILE A 173 4.93 -13.55 29.16
N VAL A 174 5.18 -14.84 28.90
CA VAL A 174 6.52 -15.26 28.57
C VAL A 174 6.76 -14.49 27.28
N ARG A 175 7.56 -13.43 27.34
CA ARG A 175 8.17 -12.91 26.12
C ARG A 175 8.80 -14.14 25.50
N ASP A 176 8.22 -14.60 24.41
CA ASP A 176 8.75 -15.75 23.71
C ASP A 176 10.07 -15.29 23.09
N GLU A 177 11.12 -15.29 23.91
CA GLU A 177 12.49 -14.95 23.54
C GLU A 177 13.17 -16.20 22.95
N GLU A 178 12.40 -17.20 22.49
CA GLU A 178 12.97 -18.37 21.84
C GLU A 178 13.74 -17.96 20.57
N TRP A 179 13.28 -16.94 19.84
CA TRP A 179 14.02 -16.32 18.74
C TRP A 179 15.39 -15.74 19.17
N ARG A 180 15.56 -15.34 20.45
CA ARG A 180 16.85 -14.87 20.98
C ARG A 180 17.90 -15.96 21.05
N LYS A 181 17.50 -17.24 21.06
CA LYS A 181 18.42 -18.38 21.04
C LYS A 181 18.95 -18.70 19.64
N GLY A 182 18.40 -18.08 18.61
CA GLY A 182 18.84 -18.20 17.22
C GLY A 182 20.17 -17.49 16.94
N THR A 183 20.63 -17.61 15.69
CA THR A 183 21.85 -16.91 15.23
C THR A 183 21.62 -15.39 15.18
N VAL A 184 22.70 -14.60 15.22
CA VAL A 184 22.58 -13.14 15.12
C VAL A 184 21.88 -12.72 13.82
N GLU A 185 22.10 -13.46 12.73
CA GLU A 185 21.44 -13.26 11.44
C GLU A 185 19.93 -13.48 11.53
N ASP A 186 19.49 -14.57 12.19
CA ASP A 186 18.07 -14.86 12.40
C ASP A 186 17.41 -13.81 13.30
N ARG A 187 18.12 -13.34 14.33
CA ARG A 187 17.65 -12.31 15.27
C ARG A 187 17.49 -10.95 14.61
N LEU A 188 18.43 -10.56 13.75
CA LEU A 188 18.35 -9.34 12.96
C LEU A 188 17.21 -9.41 11.94
N SER A 189 17.05 -10.53 11.25
CA SER A 189 15.94 -10.76 10.32
C SER A 189 14.57 -10.71 11.04
N HIS A 190 14.45 -11.38 12.18
CA HIS A 190 13.25 -11.35 13.01
C HIS A 190 12.91 -9.93 13.48
N SER A 191 13.92 -9.19 13.95
CA SER A 191 13.76 -7.81 14.41
C SER A 191 13.30 -6.87 13.28
N LEU A 192 13.81 -7.07 12.05
CA LEU A 192 13.37 -6.32 10.88
C LEU A 192 11.92 -6.65 10.50
N VAL A 193 11.56 -7.93 10.40
CA VAL A 193 10.18 -8.36 10.02
C VAL A 193 9.14 -7.92 11.06
N LYS A 194 9.46 -7.98 12.36
CA LYS A 194 8.54 -7.58 13.44
C LYS A 194 8.63 -6.09 13.82
N GLY A 195 9.64 -5.38 13.30
CA GLY A 195 9.91 -3.97 13.62
C GLY A 195 10.29 -3.74 15.08
N ILE A 196 11.18 -4.57 15.63
CA ILE A 196 11.66 -4.54 17.03
C ILE A 196 12.96 -3.73 17.10
N VAL A 197 13.08 -2.80 18.07
CA VAL A 197 14.24 -1.90 18.22
C VAL A 197 15.01 -2.13 19.53
N GLU A 198 14.43 -2.88 20.45
CA GLU A 198 14.85 -3.00 21.85
C GLU A 198 16.19 -3.72 22.01
N TYR A 199 16.48 -4.72 21.17
CA TYR A 199 17.72 -5.53 21.21
C TYR A 199 18.66 -5.25 20.03
N LEU A 200 18.30 -4.29 19.17
CA LEU A 200 18.93 -4.10 17.88
C LEU A 200 20.41 -3.74 18.00
N ASP A 201 20.78 -2.87 18.94
CA ASP A 201 22.14 -2.37 19.04
C ASP A 201 23.12 -3.49 19.47
N GLU A 202 22.65 -4.41 20.33
CA GLU A 202 23.41 -5.59 20.75
C GLU A 202 23.59 -6.59 19.61
N ASP A 203 22.51 -6.89 18.86
CA ASP A 203 22.58 -7.82 17.74
C ASP A 203 23.41 -7.27 16.58
N VAL A 204 23.32 -5.97 16.29
CA VAL A 204 24.13 -5.33 15.25
C VAL A 204 25.60 -5.34 15.63
N GLU A 205 25.95 -5.12 16.90
CA GLU A 205 27.34 -5.20 17.36
C GLU A 205 27.90 -6.63 17.32
N GLU A 206 27.11 -7.62 17.73
CA GLU A 206 27.51 -9.03 17.61
C GLU A 206 27.75 -9.41 16.14
N ALA A 207 26.86 -9.01 15.23
CA ALA A 207 27.05 -9.21 13.81
C ALA A 207 28.29 -8.46 13.30
N ARG A 208 28.51 -7.20 13.72
CA ARG A 208 29.69 -6.42 13.32
C ARG A 208 31.00 -7.09 13.72
N GLN A 209 31.05 -7.74 14.88
CA GLN A 209 32.23 -8.49 15.33
C GLN A 209 32.39 -9.83 14.60
N LYS A 210 31.29 -10.45 14.18
CA LYS A 210 31.27 -11.74 13.47
C LYS A 210 31.70 -11.61 12.01
N TYR A 211 31.26 -10.56 11.32
CA TYR A 211 31.59 -10.32 9.92
C TYR A 211 32.93 -9.61 9.79
N ALA A 212 33.68 -9.92 8.72
CA ALA A 212 35.01 -9.36 8.51
C ALA A 212 34.97 -7.84 8.26
N ARG A 213 33.86 -7.35 7.68
CA ARG A 213 33.65 -5.94 7.36
C ARG A 213 32.30 -5.47 7.88
N PRO A 214 32.20 -4.34 8.58
CA PRO A 214 30.93 -3.74 9.01
C PRO A 214 29.86 -3.64 7.91
N ILE A 215 30.26 -3.36 6.66
CA ILE A 215 29.34 -3.28 5.51
C ILE A 215 28.63 -4.62 5.21
N GLN A 216 29.27 -5.76 5.51
CA GLN A 216 28.69 -7.09 5.26
C GLN A 216 27.50 -7.39 6.18
N VAL A 217 27.38 -6.70 7.32
CA VAL A 217 26.19 -6.79 8.17
C VAL A 217 24.99 -6.15 7.47
N ILE A 218 25.23 -5.07 6.71
CA ILE A 218 24.21 -4.41 5.89
C ILE A 218 23.86 -5.30 4.70
N GLU A 219 24.84 -5.67 3.89
CA GLU A 219 24.64 -6.44 2.65
C GLU A 219 24.16 -7.89 2.89
N GLY A 220 24.39 -8.44 4.08
CA GLY A 220 23.96 -9.79 4.48
C GLY A 220 22.68 -9.76 5.32
N PRO A 221 22.77 -9.97 6.65
CA PRO A 221 21.60 -10.26 7.49
C PRO A 221 20.55 -9.17 7.51
N LEU A 222 20.95 -7.89 7.42
CA LEU A 222 19.98 -6.79 7.38
C LEU A 222 19.23 -6.75 6.04
N MET A 223 19.91 -6.94 4.92
CA MET A 223 19.27 -7.00 3.61
C MET A 223 18.44 -8.26 3.41
N ASP A 224 18.88 -9.40 3.94
CA ASP A 224 18.10 -10.64 3.93
C ASP A 224 16.76 -10.46 4.67
N GLY A 225 16.80 -9.82 5.86
CA GLY A 225 15.59 -9.44 6.58
C GLY A 225 14.67 -8.50 5.79
N MET A 226 15.23 -7.53 5.07
CA MET A 226 14.47 -6.60 4.23
C MET A 226 13.90 -7.25 2.96
N ASN A 227 14.58 -8.24 2.38
CA ASN A 227 14.06 -9.04 1.26
C ASN A 227 12.82 -9.83 1.69
N ILE A 228 12.85 -10.43 2.88
CA ILE A 228 11.68 -11.13 3.45
C ILE A 228 10.51 -10.14 3.62
N VAL A 229 10.75 -8.93 4.14
CA VAL A 229 9.71 -7.89 4.24
C VAL A 229 9.14 -7.54 2.87
N GLY A 230 9.99 -7.42 1.84
CA GLY A 230 9.59 -7.17 0.46
C GLY A 230 8.74 -8.30 -0.13
N ASP A 231 9.15 -9.55 0.05
CA ASP A 231 8.43 -10.74 -0.43
C ASP A 231 7.08 -10.91 0.26
N LEU A 232 7.04 -10.70 1.58
CA LEU A 232 5.79 -10.75 2.35
C LEU A 232 4.84 -9.63 1.93
N PHE A 233 5.34 -8.41 1.71
CA PHE A 233 4.53 -7.30 1.21
C PHE A 233 4.00 -7.57 -0.21
N GLY A 234 4.86 -8.07 -1.11
CA GLY A 234 4.49 -8.42 -2.48
C GLY A 234 3.48 -9.58 -2.56
N ALA A 235 3.57 -10.56 -1.66
CA ALA A 235 2.63 -11.67 -1.55
C ALA A 235 1.34 -11.32 -0.80
N GLY A 236 1.17 -10.07 -0.35
CA GLY A 236 -0.01 -9.63 0.42
C GLY A 236 -0.07 -10.19 1.84
N LYS A 237 1.06 -10.70 2.37
CA LYS A 237 1.22 -11.21 3.74
C LYS A 237 1.67 -10.13 4.74
N MET A 238 1.97 -8.90 4.28
CA MET A 238 2.44 -7.76 5.10
C MET A 238 1.97 -6.41 4.52
N PHE A 239 1.84 -5.36 5.35
CA PHE A 239 1.25 -4.05 4.99
C PHE A 239 2.17 -2.84 5.24
N LEU A 240 1.91 -1.67 4.61
CA LEU A 240 2.83 -0.51 4.60
C LEU A 240 3.25 0.02 6.00
N PRO A 241 2.35 0.15 7.00
CA PRO A 241 2.78 0.58 8.34
C PRO A 241 3.83 -0.35 8.96
N GLN A 242 3.71 -1.65 8.70
CA GLN A 242 4.67 -2.65 9.16
C GLN A 242 6.00 -2.47 8.40
N VAL A 243 5.96 -2.20 7.09
CA VAL A 243 7.16 -1.90 6.28
C VAL A 243 7.89 -0.66 6.77
N VAL A 244 7.18 0.42 7.12
CA VAL A 244 7.80 1.63 7.70
C VAL A 244 8.43 1.36 9.07
N LYS A 245 7.81 0.48 9.86
CA LYS A 245 8.39 0.04 11.15
C LYS A 245 9.68 -0.75 10.93
N SER A 246 9.73 -1.64 9.95
CA SER A 246 10.95 -2.36 9.52
C SER A 246 12.03 -1.40 9.02
N ALA A 247 11.65 -0.38 8.23
CA ALA A 247 12.54 0.67 7.76
C ALA A 247 13.25 1.41 8.90
N ARG A 248 12.53 1.67 9.99
CA ARG A 248 13.07 2.33 11.18
C ARG A 248 14.13 1.47 11.87
N VAL A 249 13.91 0.16 11.96
CA VAL A 249 14.89 -0.80 12.47
C VAL A 249 16.13 -0.79 11.58
N MET A 250 15.95 -0.92 10.26
CA MET A 250 17.05 -0.86 9.29
C MET A 250 17.88 0.42 9.42
N LYS A 251 17.23 1.59 9.44
CA LYS A 251 17.91 2.89 9.57
C LYS A 251 18.70 3.00 10.88
N LYS A 252 18.16 2.51 11.99
CA LYS A 252 18.85 2.50 13.29
C LYS A 252 20.09 1.59 13.26
N ALA A 253 19.98 0.41 12.66
CA ALA A 253 21.10 -0.51 12.49
C ALA A 253 22.22 0.09 11.62
N VAL A 254 21.87 0.69 10.47
CA VAL A 254 22.85 1.35 9.60
C VAL A 254 23.51 2.54 10.31
N ALA A 255 22.74 3.34 11.06
CA ALA A 255 23.29 4.45 11.83
C ALA A 255 24.29 3.99 12.91
N TYR A 256 24.08 2.81 13.49
CA TYR A 256 25.02 2.20 14.42
C TYR A 256 26.33 1.77 13.72
N LEU A 257 26.23 1.19 12.52
CA LEU A 257 27.39 0.70 11.76
C LEU A 257 28.20 1.81 11.08
N LEU A 258 27.59 2.98 10.82
CA LEU A 258 28.20 4.07 10.06
C LEU A 258 29.61 4.47 10.54
N PRO A 259 29.86 4.70 11.85
CA PRO A 259 31.19 5.10 12.32
C PRO A 259 32.26 4.03 12.04
N PHE A 260 31.87 2.75 12.08
CA PHE A 260 32.79 1.64 11.82
C PHE A 260 33.07 1.46 10.33
N ILE A 261 32.08 1.69 9.48
CA ILE A 261 32.23 1.70 8.02
C ILE A 261 33.15 2.86 7.60
N GLU A 262 32.96 4.05 8.16
CA GLU A 262 33.80 5.22 7.88
C GLU A 262 35.26 5.00 8.33
N GLN A 263 35.46 4.40 9.52
CA GLN A 263 36.80 4.06 10.01
C GLN A 263 37.48 3.01 9.14
N GLU A 264 36.76 1.95 8.73
CA GLU A 264 37.29 0.93 7.82
C GLU A 264 37.69 1.52 6.47
N LYS A 265 36.91 2.46 5.92
CA LYS A 265 37.24 3.17 4.67
C LYS A 265 38.49 4.02 4.79
N LEU A 266 38.75 4.61 5.95
CA LEU A 266 40.00 5.34 6.22
C LEU A 266 41.19 4.38 6.31
N ASP A 267 40.98 3.19 6.89
CA ASP A 267 42.03 2.20 7.13
C ASP A 267 42.36 1.35 5.87
N ASN A 268 41.40 1.20 4.94
CA ASN A 268 41.54 0.40 3.71
C ASN A 268 40.99 1.12 2.45
N PRO A 269 41.65 2.18 1.96
CA PRO A 269 41.18 3.00 0.84
C PRO A 269 41.13 2.29 -0.53
N ASP A 270 41.79 1.14 -0.70
CA ASP A 270 41.91 0.43 -1.99
C ASP A 270 40.90 -0.73 -2.21
N GLN A 271 39.98 -1.00 -1.26
CA GLN A 271 39.01 -2.12 -1.34
C GLN A 271 37.55 -1.68 -1.54
N ASP A 272 37.32 -0.47 -2.03
CA ASP A 272 35.99 0.15 -2.06
C ASP A 272 35.14 -0.37 -3.25
N GLN A 273 34.26 -1.33 -2.97
CA GLN A 273 32.99 -1.49 -3.70
C GLN A 273 31.90 -1.83 -2.69
N SER A 274 31.38 -0.82 -2.01
CA SER A 274 30.01 -0.84 -1.51
C SER A 274 29.09 -1.18 -2.68
N SER A 275 28.42 -2.33 -2.68
CA SER A 275 27.48 -2.71 -3.73
C SER A 275 26.09 -2.16 -3.41
N SER A 276 25.93 -0.84 -3.49
CA SER A 276 24.58 -0.26 -3.43
C SER A 276 23.78 -0.76 -4.65
N ALA A 277 22.47 -0.95 -4.48
CA ALA A 277 21.58 -1.36 -5.58
C ALA A 277 21.50 -0.30 -6.71
N GLY A 278 22.02 0.90 -6.45
CA GLY A 278 22.05 2.05 -7.34
C GLY A 278 21.90 3.36 -6.56
N LYS A 279 22.31 4.47 -7.17
CA LYS A 279 22.17 5.81 -6.61
C LYS A 279 21.01 6.56 -7.23
N VAL A 280 20.06 6.99 -6.40
CA VAL A 280 18.85 7.71 -6.83
C VAL A 280 18.87 9.14 -6.32
N LEU A 281 18.84 10.10 -7.23
CA LEU A 281 18.67 11.52 -6.91
C LEU A 281 17.18 11.89 -6.93
N LEU A 282 16.63 12.37 -5.83
CA LEU A 282 15.25 12.84 -5.72
C LEU A 282 15.19 14.36 -5.57
N ALA A 283 14.24 14.99 -6.27
CA ALA A 283 13.98 16.43 -6.13
C ALA A 283 12.51 16.76 -6.37
N THR A 284 11.96 17.71 -5.61
CA THR A 284 10.71 18.39 -5.97
C THR A 284 11.06 19.55 -6.89
N VAL A 285 10.38 19.62 -8.04
CA VAL A 285 10.70 20.55 -9.12
C VAL A 285 10.53 22.03 -8.71
N LYS A 286 11.17 22.92 -9.48
CA LYS A 286 11.10 24.36 -9.29
C LYS A 286 9.66 24.86 -9.15
N GLY A 287 9.44 25.76 -8.18
CA GLY A 287 8.14 26.37 -7.93
C GLY A 287 7.15 25.47 -7.20
N ASP A 288 7.53 24.24 -6.86
CA ASP A 288 6.74 23.34 -6.04
C ASP A 288 7.41 23.09 -4.70
N VAL A 289 6.61 23.10 -3.63
CA VAL A 289 7.06 23.05 -2.24
C VAL A 289 6.68 21.76 -1.54
N HIS A 290 5.88 20.90 -2.18
CA HIS A 290 5.36 19.71 -1.53
C HIS A 290 6.29 18.51 -1.70
N ASP A 291 6.61 17.83 -0.60
CA ASP A 291 7.61 16.77 -0.56
C ASP A 291 7.19 15.51 0.20
N ILE A 292 5.98 15.44 0.74
CA ILE A 292 5.58 14.31 1.59
C ILE A 292 5.70 12.98 0.84
N GLY A 293 5.11 12.88 -0.37
CA GLY A 293 5.22 11.68 -1.20
C GLY A 293 6.65 11.35 -1.61
N LYS A 294 7.47 12.36 -1.93
CA LYS A 294 8.90 12.20 -2.26
C LYS A 294 9.66 11.59 -1.07
N ASN A 295 9.42 12.07 0.13
CA ASN A 295 10.09 11.60 1.33
C ASN A 295 9.72 10.13 1.62
N ILE A 296 8.47 9.74 1.39
CA ILE A 296 8.04 8.33 1.50
C ILE A 296 8.78 7.47 0.47
N VAL A 297 8.84 7.88 -0.80
CA VAL A 297 9.61 7.17 -1.85
C VAL A 297 11.08 7.03 -1.46
N GLY A 298 11.71 8.09 -0.95
CA GLY A 298 13.10 8.06 -0.50
C GLY A 298 13.34 7.05 0.61
N VAL A 299 12.45 6.99 1.61
CA VAL A 299 12.53 5.98 2.69
C VAL A 299 12.38 4.57 2.14
N VAL A 300 11.38 4.33 1.29
CA VAL A 300 11.10 3.00 0.72
C VAL A 300 12.23 2.52 -0.21
N LEU A 301 12.86 3.42 -0.97
CA LEU A 301 14.04 3.07 -1.78
C LEU A 301 15.26 2.77 -0.91
N ALA A 302 15.51 3.57 0.13
CA ALA A 302 16.59 3.30 1.09
C ALA A 302 16.42 1.95 1.81
N CYS A 303 15.18 1.52 2.03
CA CYS A 303 14.86 0.17 2.56
C CYS A 303 15.29 -0.98 1.63
N ASN A 304 15.55 -0.70 0.36
CA ASN A 304 15.89 -1.67 -0.67
C ASN A 304 17.33 -1.45 -1.19
N ASN A 305 18.23 -1.00 -0.31
CA ASN A 305 19.67 -0.80 -0.58
C ASN A 305 20.02 0.25 -1.65
N PHE A 306 19.09 1.16 -1.99
CA PHE A 306 19.42 2.30 -2.85
C PHE A 306 20.06 3.42 -2.05
N GLU A 307 21.12 4.03 -2.58
CA GLU A 307 21.67 5.28 -2.06
C GLU A 307 20.79 6.44 -2.53
N VAL A 308 20.01 7.03 -1.62
CA VAL A 308 19.07 8.11 -1.96
C VAL A 308 19.67 9.46 -1.57
N VAL A 309 19.80 10.37 -2.55
CA VAL A 309 20.16 11.77 -2.33
C VAL A 309 18.95 12.64 -2.59
N ASP A 310 18.47 13.35 -1.58
CA ASP A 310 17.30 14.23 -1.68
C ASP A 310 17.73 15.71 -1.71
N MET A 311 17.36 16.42 -2.77
CA MET A 311 17.66 17.85 -2.94
C MET A 311 16.63 18.80 -2.31
N GLY A 312 15.55 18.26 -1.74
CA GLY A 312 14.47 19.06 -1.16
C GLY A 312 13.49 19.58 -2.21
N VAL A 313 13.10 20.85 -2.05
CA VAL A 313 11.98 21.46 -2.79
C VAL A 313 12.36 22.72 -3.55
N MET A 314 11.54 23.08 -4.53
CA MET A 314 11.74 24.21 -5.44
C MET A 314 13.10 24.17 -6.18
N VAL A 315 13.61 22.97 -6.48
CA VAL A 315 14.97 22.81 -7.00
C VAL A 315 15.00 23.12 -8.50
N PRO A 316 15.84 24.08 -8.97
CA PRO A 316 16.00 24.35 -10.39
C PRO A 316 16.59 23.18 -11.17
N ALA A 317 16.14 22.99 -12.42
CA ALA A 317 16.61 21.92 -13.31
C ALA A 317 18.15 21.84 -13.43
N GLN A 318 18.82 23.00 -13.53
CA GLN A 318 20.27 23.08 -13.65
C GLN A 318 21.01 22.55 -12.40
N GLU A 319 20.46 22.80 -11.21
CA GLU A 319 21.04 22.31 -9.96
C GLU A 319 20.88 20.79 -9.83
N ILE A 320 19.71 20.26 -10.22
CA ILE A 320 19.47 18.81 -10.24
C ILE A 320 20.44 18.13 -11.21
N ILE A 321 20.59 18.66 -12.42
CA ILE A 321 21.53 18.13 -13.42
C ILE A 321 22.97 18.19 -12.90
N LYS A 322 23.38 19.32 -12.33
CA LYS A 322 24.72 19.48 -11.77
C LYS A 322 24.97 18.45 -10.68
N LYS A 323 24.03 18.32 -9.74
CA LYS A 323 24.15 17.38 -8.62
C LYS A 323 24.18 15.93 -9.11
N ALA A 324 23.35 15.58 -10.10
CA ALA A 324 23.33 14.25 -10.71
C ALA A 324 24.69 13.87 -11.31
N LYS A 325 25.37 14.82 -11.99
CA LYS A 325 26.74 14.62 -12.49
C LYS A 325 27.75 14.49 -11.36
N GLU A 326 27.68 15.36 -10.34
CA GLU A 326 28.60 15.33 -9.19
C GLU A 326 28.58 14.00 -8.44
N ILE A 327 27.41 13.39 -8.27
CA ILE A 327 27.26 12.15 -7.50
C ILE A 327 27.28 10.89 -8.37
N ASN A 328 27.35 11.03 -9.70
CA ASN A 328 27.12 9.96 -10.67
C ASN A 328 25.81 9.20 -10.38
N ALA A 329 24.69 9.93 -10.38
CA ALA A 329 23.38 9.34 -10.11
C ALA A 329 23.01 8.32 -11.19
N ASP A 330 22.57 7.13 -10.79
CA ASP A 330 22.10 6.09 -11.70
C ASP A 330 20.65 6.33 -12.15
N ILE A 331 19.83 6.98 -11.31
CA ILE A 331 18.43 7.33 -11.56
C ILE A 331 18.14 8.74 -11.03
N ILE A 332 17.34 9.51 -11.77
CA ILE A 332 16.82 10.81 -11.31
C ILE A 332 15.30 10.72 -11.15
N GLY A 333 14.78 11.03 -9.96
CA GLY A 333 13.36 11.08 -9.65
C GLY A 333 12.87 12.50 -9.41
N LEU A 334 11.80 12.90 -10.10
CA LEU A 334 11.14 14.19 -9.92
C LEU A 334 9.76 14.05 -9.29
N SER A 335 9.47 14.92 -8.33
CA SER A 335 8.18 15.04 -7.66
C SER A 335 7.48 16.35 -8.02
N GLY A 336 6.15 16.31 -8.19
CA GLY A 336 5.30 17.48 -8.41
C GLY A 336 3.86 17.30 -7.92
N LEU A 337 3.33 18.32 -7.27
CA LEU A 337 1.97 18.41 -6.72
C LEU A 337 1.05 19.31 -7.56
N ILE A 338 1.55 20.41 -8.13
CA ILE A 338 0.72 21.41 -8.83
C ILE A 338 0.87 21.36 -10.35
N THR A 339 -0.08 21.95 -11.08
CA THR A 339 -0.10 21.91 -12.56
C THR A 339 1.14 22.52 -13.20
N PRO A 340 1.67 23.68 -12.74
CA PRO A 340 2.93 24.24 -13.27
C PRO A 340 4.13 23.29 -13.16
N SER A 341 4.15 22.40 -12.17
CA SER A 341 5.22 21.41 -11.98
C SER A 341 5.35 20.44 -13.16
N LEU A 342 4.25 20.20 -13.88
CA LEU A 342 4.27 19.36 -15.08
C LEU A 342 5.09 19.99 -16.20
N ASP A 343 4.99 21.31 -16.40
CA ASP A 343 5.78 22.02 -17.41
C ASP A 343 7.27 22.04 -17.03
N GLU A 344 7.58 22.14 -15.73
CA GLU A 344 8.96 22.03 -15.22
C GLU A 344 9.55 20.62 -15.44
N MET A 345 8.76 19.54 -15.27
CA MET A 345 9.21 18.18 -15.60
C MET A 345 9.47 18.01 -17.11
N VAL A 346 8.64 18.60 -17.97
CA VAL A 346 8.86 18.61 -19.42
C VAL A 346 10.11 19.41 -19.78
N HIS A 347 10.31 20.56 -19.13
CA HIS A 347 11.52 21.36 -19.29
C HIS A 347 12.76 20.56 -18.86
N PHE A 348 12.71 19.90 -17.71
CA PHE A 348 13.81 19.07 -17.21
C PHE A 348 14.19 17.94 -18.18
N ALA A 349 13.20 17.23 -18.74
CA ALA A 349 13.45 16.20 -19.74
C ALA A 349 14.21 16.75 -20.97
N LYS A 350 13.85 17.95 -21.45
CA LYS A 350 14.56 18.64 -22.54
C LYS A 350 16.00 19.01 -22.14
N GLU A 351 16.20 19.46 -20.90
CA GLU A 351 17.53 19.82 -20.41
C GLU A 351 18.42 18.56 -20.25
N MET A 352 17.86 17.44 -19.78
CA MET A 352 18.57 16.15 -19.74
C MET A 352 19.03 15.71 -21.12
N GLU A 353 18.15 15.83 -22.13
CA GLU A 353 18.49 15.53 -23.53
C GLU A 353 19.59 16.46 -24.04
N ARG A 354 19.47 17.76 -23.80
CA ARG A 354 20.47 18.75 -24.23
C ARG A 354 21.84 18.49 -23.60
N GLU A 355 21.87 18.02 -22.37
CA GLU A 355 23.08 17.72 -21.61
C GLU A 355 23.61 16.29 -21.85
N GLY A 356 22.95 15.51 -22.71
CA GLY A 356 23.39 14.17 -23.12
C GLY A 356 23.28 13.09 -22.04
N PHE A 357 22.34 13.22 -21.11
CA PHE A 357 22.09 12.16 -20.13
C PHE A 357 21.51 10.90 -20.78
N THR A 358 21.80 9.75 -20.18
CA THR A 358 21.25 8.44 -20.57
C THR A 358 20.57 7.71 -19.40
N VAL A 359 20.70 8.25 -18.19
CA VAL A 359 20.14 7.69 -16.95
C VAL A 359 18.61 7.73 -16.98
N PRO A 360 17.90 6.77 -16.37
CA PRO A 360 16.45 6.83 -16.26
C PRO A 360 15.95 8.05 -15.49
N LEU A 361 14.91 8.68 -16.04
CA LEU A 361 14.11 9.71 -15.41
C LEU A 361 12.82 9.10 -14.89
N ILE A 362 12.60 9.14 -13.58
CA ILE A 362 11.35 8.77 -12.93
C ILE A 362 10.56 10.04 -12.61
N VAL A 363 9.26 10.06 -12.93
CA VAL A 363 8.36 11.16 -12.59
C VAL A 363 7.19 10.65 -11.76
N GLY A 364 6.85 11.37 -10.71
CA GLY A 364 5.75 11.05 -9.79
C GLY A 364 5.18 12.28 -9.09
N GLY A 365 4.15 12.08 -8.28
CA GLY A 365 3.43 13.13 -7.56
C GLY A 365 2.02 13.38 -8.09
N ALA A 366 1.20 14.12 -7.34
CA ALA A 366 -0.27 14.11 -7.49
C ALA A 366 -0.77 14.59 -8.86
N THR A 367 -0.10 15.54 -9.50
CA THR A 367 -0.48 16.04 -10.83
C THR A 367 0.05 15.19 -11.98
N THR A 368 1.04 14.34 -11.69
CA THR A 368 1.60 13.46 -12.71
C THR A 368 0.62 12.35 -13.07
N SER A 369 0.69 11.90 -14.31
CA SER A 369 -0.06 10.74 -14.77
C SER A 369 0.69 10.05 -15.87
N ARG A 370 0.38 8.77 -16.06
CA ARG A 370 0.95 7.97 -17.14
C ARG A 370 0.68 8.58 -18.53
N ILE A 371 -0.51 9.14 -18.75
CA ILE A 371 -0.86 9.80 -20.01
C ILE A 371 -0.02 11.06 -20.21
N HIS A 372 0.11 11.89 -19.17
CA HIS A 372 0.94 13.10 -19.25
C HIS A 372 2.40 12.74 -19.56
N ALA A 373 2.98 11.76 -18.86
CA ALA A 373 4.34 11.31 -19.10
C ALA A 373 4.54 10.82 -20.55
N ALA A 374 3.62 9.99 -21.07
CA ALA A 374 3.69 9.45 -22.42
C ALA A 374 3.57 10.50 -23.54
N VAL A 375 2.73 11.52 -23.33
CA VAL A 375 2.41 12.54 -24.35
C VAL A 375 3.32 13.76 -24.27
N LYS A 376 3.79 14.13 -23.07
CA LYS A 376 4.46 15.41 -22.84
C LYS A 376 5.90 15.29 -22.34
N ILE A 377 6.26 14.26 -21.58
CA ILE A 377 7.61 14.15 -20.99
C ILE A 377 8.50 13.26 -21.85
N ALA A 378 8.13 11.99 -22.03
CA ALA A 378 8.93 11.00 -22.76
C ALA A 378 9.36 11.41 -24.18
N PRO A 379 8.56 12.14 -24.98
CA PRO A 379 9.01 12.58 -26.30
C PRO A 379 10.20 13.56 -26.29
N ASN A 380 10.53 14.16 -25.15
CA ASN A 380 11.58 15.16 -25.02
C ASN A 380 12.90 14.60 -24.47
N TYR A 381 12.98 13.30 -24.19
CA TYR A 381 14.18 12.66 -23.66
C TYR A 381 14.35 11.28 -24.30
N SER A 382 15.52 11.04 -24.90
CA SER A 382 15.86 9.78 -25.59
C SER A 382 16.11 8.64 -24.61
N GLY A 383 16.52 8.94 -23.38
CA GLY A 383 16.58 7.98 -22.28
C GLY A 383 15.19 7.54 -21.78
N PRO A 384 15.12 6.61 -20.82
CA PRO A 384 13.85 6.15 -20.28
C PRO A 384 13.23 7.22 -19.38
N ALA A 385 12.04 7.72 -19.72
CA ALA A 385 11.23 8.61 -18.87
C ALA A 385 9.96 7.88 -18.41
N ILE A 386 9.89 7.50 -17.14
CA ILE A 386 8.90 6.54 -16.62
C ILE A 386 8.07 7.20 -15.52
N HIS A 387 6.75 7.04 -15.60
CA HIS A 387 5.83 7.49 -14.56
C HIS A 387 5.62 6.37 -13.55
N VAL A 388 5.84 6.68 -12.27
CA VAL A 388 5.61 5.76 -11.15
C VAL A 388 4.50 6.30 -10.27
N LEU A 389 3.52 5.44 -9.99
CA LEU A 389 2.29 5.84 -9.31
C LEU A 389 2.46 6.12 -7.83
N ASP A 390 3.21 5.26 -7.13
CA ASP A 390 3.33 5.26 -5.68
C ASP A 390 4.70 4.69 -5.25
N ALA A 391 5.02 4.83 -3.97
CA ALA A 391 6.29 4.39 -3.40
C ALA A 391 6.48 2.87 -3.39
N SER A 392 5.40 2.09 -3.35
CA SER A 392 5.49 0.63 -3.37
C SER A 392 6.05 0.13 -4.72
N ARG A 393 5.59 0.76 -5.80
CA ARG A 393 6.03 0.43 -7.17
C ARG A 393 7.39 1.00 -7.51
N SER A 394 7.85 2.06 -6.85
CA SER A 394 9.16 2.67 -7.17
C SER A 394 10.32 1.70 -6.94
N VAL A 395 10.22 0.80 -5.95
CA VAL A 395 11.23 -0.21 -5.70
C VAL A 395 11.41 -1.14 -6.89
N THR A 396 10.33 -1.81 -7.32
CA THR A 396 10.38 -2.75 -8.44
C THR A 396 10.88 -2.08 -9.71
N VAL A 397 10.45 -0.84 -9.97
CA VAL A 397 10.90 -0.07 -11.13
C VAL A 397 12.38 0.24 -11.06
N CYS A 398 12.88 0.78 -9.95
CA CYS A 398 14.30 1.08 -9.78
C CYS A 398 15.17 -0.18 -9.87
N SER A 399 14.79 -1.27 -9.19
CA SER A 399 15.54 -2.54 -9.23
C SER A 399 15.60 -3.13 -10.65
N THR A 400 14.50 -3.06 -11.41
CA THR A 400 14.48 -3.51 -12.80
C THR A 400 15.37 -2.65 -13.70
N LEU A 401 15.41 -1.33 -13.47
CA LEU A 401 16.24 -0.39 -14.23
C LEU A 401 17.75 -0.55 -13.94
N MET A 402 18.11 -1.06 -12.78
CA MET A 402 19.49 -1.35 -12.38
C MET A 402 19.96 -2.73 -12.80
N ASN A 403 19.04 -3.66 -13.12
CA ASN A 403 19.37 -4.98 -13.65
C ASN A 403 19.72 -4.91 -15.16
N PRO A 404 20.97 -5.21 -15.57
CA PRO A 404 21.38 -5.09 -16.98
C PRO A 404 20.62 -6.01 -17.95
N GLU A 405 20.16 -7.18 -17.48
CA GLU A 405 19.44 -8.15 -18.30
C GLU A 405 17.98 -7.74 -18.51
N ALA A 406 17.32 -7.26 -17.45
CA ALA A 406 15.89 -6.92 -17.49
C ALA A 406 15.61 -5.49 -17.99
N LYS A 407 16.56 -4.56 -17.84
CA LYS A 407 16.40 -3.14 -18.19
C LYS A 407 15.98 -2.93 -19.64
N GLY A 408 16.60 -3.63 -20.57
CA GLY A 408 16.33 -3.47 -22.01
C GLY A 408 14.88 -3.76 -22.37
N ASP A 409 14.40 -4.94 -21.97
CA ASP A 409 13.04 -5.40 -22.24
C ASP A 409 11.99 -4.54 -21.53
N TYR A 410 12.27 -4.15 -20.28
CA TYR A 410 11.37 -3.30 -19.51
C TYR A 410 11.19 -1.92 -20.15
N VAL A 411 12.29 -1.26 -20.55
CA VAL A 411 12.26 0.05 -21.21
C VAL A 411 11.57 -0.04 -22.57
N ALA A 412 11.80 -1.10 -23.34
CA ALA A 412 11.11 -1.33 -24.60
C ALA A 412 9.60 -1.51 -24.41
N GLY A 413 9.18 -2.26 -23.39
CA GLY A 413 7.78 -2.44 -23.02
C GLY A 413 7.07 -1.13 -22.67
N ILE A 414 7.70 -0.29 -21.82
CA ILE A 414 7.15 1.02 -21.46
C ILE A 414 7.06 1.96 -22.67
N ARG A 415 8.05 1.95 -23.57
CA ARG A 415 8.00 2.76 -24.81
C ARG A 415 6.83 2.37 -25.70
N ALA A 416 6.66 1.08 -25.97
CA ALA A 416 5.53 0.58 -26.77
C ALA A 416 4.17 0.94 -26.13
N GLU A 417 4.10 0.82 -24.81
CA GLU A 417 2.92 1.19 -24.04
C GLU A 417 2.60 2.70 -24.14
N TYR A 418 3.62 3.55 -24.09
CA TYR A 418 3.49 4.99 -24.20
C TYR A 418 3.10 5.43 -25.60
N ASP A 419 3.65 4.79 -26.64
CA ASP A 419 3.28 5.08 -28.03
C ASP A 419 1.80 4.77 -28.28
N LYS A 420 1.31 3.61 -27.81
CA LYS A 420 -0.11 3.26 -27.87
C LYS A 420 -0.99 4.27 -27.11
N ALA A 421 -0.56 4.70 -25.92
CA ALA A 421 -1.28 5.70 -25.14
C ALA A 421 -1.34 7.07 -25.86
N ARG A 422 -0.25 7.45 -26.54
CA ARG A 422 -0.16 8.70 -27.31
C ARG A 422 -1.08 8.67 -28.52
N GLU A 423 -1.06 7.59 -29.30
CA GLU A 423 -1.96 7.39 -30.44
C GLU A 423 -3.44 7.45 -30.01
N ALA A 424 -3.80 6.73 -28.94
CA ALA A 424 -5.16 6.74 -28.42
C ALA A 424 -5.61 8.15 -27.95
N HIS A 425 -4.70 8.92 -27.34
CA HIS A 425 -4.99 10.29 -26.93
C HIS A 425 -5.21 11.23 -28.12
N LEU A 426 -4.40 11.10 -29.18
CA LEU A 426 -4.54 11.88 -30.41
C LEU A 426 -5.86 11.58 -31.13
N ASN A 427 -6.24 10.30 -31.20
CA ASN A 427 -7.49 9.87 -31.82
C ASN A 427 -8.74 10.38 -31.06
N LYS A 428 -8.70 10.51 -29.73
CA LYS A 428 -9.81 11.09 -28.96
C LYS A 428 -10.03 12.59 -29.19
N ARG A 429 -9.07 13.30 -29.78
CA ARG A 429 -9.15 14.75 -29.97
C ARG A 429 -10.12 15.13 -31.10
N SER A 430 -10.41 14.23 -32.03
CA SER A 430 -11.34 14.44 -33.14
C SER A 430 -12.82 14.42 -32.75
N ASP A 431 -13.17 13.85 -31.59
CA ASP A 431 -14.58 13.64 -31.19
C ASP A 431 -15.20 14.81 -30.41
N LYS A 432 -14.40 15.82 -30.02
CA LYS A 432 -14.91 16.95 -29.23
C LYS A 432 -15.51 18.02 -30.14
N ARG A 433 -16.84 18.14 -30.12
CA ARG A 433 -17.56 19.29 -30.70
C ARG A 433 -17.45 20.49 -29.75
N PHE A 434 -16.63 21.46 -30.13
CA PHE A 434 -16.52 22.72 -29.39
C PHE A 434 -17.60 23.70 -29.86
N LYS A 435 -18.24 24.39 -28.91
CA LYS A 435 -19.02 25.61 -29.20
C LYS A 435 -18.07 26.79 -29.38
N THR A 436 -18.46 27.75 -30.20
CA THR A 436 -17.78 29.03 -30.28
C THR A 436 -17.90 29.79 -28.96
N ILE A 437 -16.98 30.71 -28.70
CA ILE A 437 -17.07 31.59 -27.52
C ILE A 437 -18.36 32.42 -27.49
N GLY A 438 -18.91 32.76 -28.67
CA GLY A 438 -20.18 33.47 -28.79
C GLY A 438 -21.36 32.62 -28.31
N GLU A 439 -21.46 31.38 -28.80
CA GLU A 439 -22.51 30.44 -28.39
C GLU A 439 -22.42 30.13 -26.90
N ALA A 440 -21.22 29.87 -26.36
CA ALA A 440 -21.03 29.60 -24.94
C ALA A 440 -21.47 30.78 -24.05
N ARG A 441 -21.23 32.03 -24.49
CA ARG A 441 -21.69 33.23 -23.78
C ARG A 441 -23.19 33.46 -23.89
N ALA A 442 -23.80 33.08 -25.01
CA ALA A 442 -25.25 33.11 -25.17
C ALA A 442 -25.93 32.10 -24.23
N ASP A 443 -25.32 30.92 -24.06
CA ASP A 443 -25.75 29.83 -23.18
C ASP A 443 -25.35 30.02 -21.70
N LYS A 444 -25.03 31.26 -21.29
CA LYS A 444 -24.64 31.57 -19.91
C LYS A 444 -25.76 31.19 -18.93
N PHE A 445 -25.37 30.83 -17.72
CA PHE A 445 -26.30 30.63 -16.61
C PHE A 445 -27.17 31.88 -16.42
N GLN A 446 -28.50 31.71 -16.45
CA GLN A 446 -29.47 32.79 -16.28
C GLN A 446 -29.72 33.01 -14.78
N ILE A 447 -29.26 34.15 -14.27
CA ILE A 447 -29.35 34.48 -12.85
C ILE A 447 -30.76 35.01 -12.55
N ASP A 448 -31.40 34.46 -11.52
CA ASP A 448 -32.65 34.97 -10.96
C ASP A 448 -32.36 36.07 -9.93
N LEU A 449 -32.58 37.33 -10.33
CA LEU A 449 -32.32 38.50 -9.47
C LEU A 449 -33.28 38.63 -8.28
N THR A 450 -34.32 37.79 -8.21
CA THR A 450 -35.20 37.74 -7.03
C THR A 450 -34.63 36.87 -5.91
N LYS A 451 -33.61 36.04 -6.20
CA LYS A 451 -32.98 35.10 -5.26
C LYS A 451 -31.58 35.55 -4.82
N VAL A 452 -31.38 36.87 -4.69
CA VAL A 452 -30.07 37.43 -4.32
C VAL A 452 -29.84 37.26 -2.82
N ALA A 453 -28.64 36.79 -2.44
CA ALA A 453 -28.21 36.66 -1.05
C ALA A 453 -28.14 38.04 -0.36
N PRO A 454 -28.30 38.12 0.98
CA PRO A 454 -28.19 39.37 1.71
C PRO A 454 -26.79 39.98 1.59
N ALA A 455 -26.69 41.30 1.80
CA ALA A 455 -25.42 42.01 1.84
C ALA A 455 -24.51 41.42 2.94
N PRO A 456 -23.18 41.31 2.70
CA PRO A 456 -22.26 40.80 3.70
C PRO A 456 -22.21 41.72 4.93
N THR A 457 -22.05 41.12 6.11
CA THR A 457 -21.98 41.86 7.38
C THR A 457 -20.67 42.64 7.56
N PHE A 458 -19.66 42.34 6.75
CA PHE A 458 -18.36 43.01 6.74
C PHE A 458 -17.83 43.12 5.32
N THR A 459 -17.16 44.23 5.02
CA THR A 459 -16.44 44.45 3.75
C THR A 459 -15.03 44.95 4.06
N GLY A 460 -14.05 44.52 3.27
CA GLY A 460 -12.63 44.81 3.50
C GLY A 460 -11.82 43.57 3.91
N THR A 461 -10.54 43.77 4.20
CA THR A 461 -9.62 42.69 4.60
C THR A 461 -9.68 42.49 6.11
N LYS A 462 -9.93 41.25 6.55
CA LYS A 462 -9.80 40.84 7.95
C LYS A 462 -8.61 39.89 8.07
N VAL A 463 -7.59 40.31 8.82
CA VAL A 463 -6.39 39.49 9.08
C VAL A 463 -6.57 38.78 10.42
N PHE A 464 -6.23 37.49 10.46
CA PHE A 464 -6.17 36.70 11.67
C PHE A 464 -4.70 36.42 11.97
N GLU A 465 -4.13 37.17 12.90
CA GLU A 465 -2.76 36.98 13.39
C GLU A 465 -2.81 36.05 14.61
N ASP A 466 -1.89 35.08 14.66
CA ASP A 466 -1.75 34.16 15.79
C ASP A 466 -3.06 33.46 16.22
N TYR A 467 -3.77 32.88 15.24
CA TYR A 467 -5.06 32.24 15.47
C TYR A 467 -4.89 30.94 16.29
N PRO A 468 -5.64 30.73 17.38
CA PRO A 468 -5.42 29.57 18.25
C PRO A 468 -5.61 28.24 17.52
N LEU A 469 -4.58 27.37 17.56
CA LEU A 469 -4.63 26.04 16.94
C LEU A 469 -5.77 25.19 17.52
N ALA A 470 -6.06 25.34 18.81
CA ALA A 470 -7.16 24.65 19.48
C ALA A 470 -8.53 24.94 18.83
N GLU A 471 -8.71 26.13 18.22
CA GLU A 471 -9.93 26.46 17.48
C GLU A 471 -9.97 25.83 16.08
N LEU A 472 -8.81 25.50 15.49
CA LEU A 472 -8.71 24.87 14.17
C LEU A 472 -8.86 23.35 14.23
N VAL A 473 -8.43 22.70 15.31
CA VAL A 473 -8.45 21.23 15.48
C VAL A 473 -9.80 20.58 15.15
N PRO A 474 -10.97 21.12 15.59
CA PRO A 474 -12.27 20.54 15.26
C PRO A 474 -12.62 20.57 13.77
N TYR A 475 -11.96 21.43 12.99
CA TYR A 475 -12.19 21.62 11.56
C TYR A 475 -11.21 20.84 10.67
N ILE A 476 -10.25 20.11 11.26
CA ILE A 476 -9.33 19.26 10.49
C ILE A 476 -10.12 18.08 9.91
N ASP A 477 -10.14 17.95 8.57
CA ASP A 477 -10.50 16.70 7.92
C ASP A 477 -9.29 15.76 7.96
N TRP A 478 -9.40 14.71 8.76
CA TRP A 478 -8.33 13.72 8.93
C TRP A 478 -8.30 12.67 7.81
N THR A 479 -9.29 12.64 6.91
CA THR A 479 -9.33 11.67 5.80
C THR A 479 -8.10 11.78 4.89
N PRO A 480 -7.71 12.98 4.40
CA PRO A 480 -6.50 13.12 3.59
C PRO A 480 -5.22 12.80 4.36
N PHE A 481 -5.20 13.03 5.68
CA PHE A 481 -4.07 12.66 6.53
C PHE A 481 -3.85 11.13 6.50
N PHE A 482 -4.89 10.32 6.68
CA PHE A 482 -4.75 8.86 6.60
C PHE A 482 -4.37 8.36 5.21
N HIS A 483 -4.93 8.96 4.16
CA HIS A 483 -4.56 8.63 2.77
C HIS A 483 -3.07 8.90 2.50
N THR A 484 -2.50 9.95 3.08
CA THR A 484 -1.07 10.27 2.97
C THR A 484 -0.19 9.17 3.56
N TRP A 485 -0.69 8.44 4.55
CA TRP A 485 -0.05 7.27 5.16
C TRP A 485 -0.46 5.95 4.52
N GLU A 486 -1.08 5.99 3.32
CA GLU A 486 -1.63 4.84 2.59
C GLU A 486 -2.65 4.02 3.41
N LEU A 487 -3.27 4.63 4.42
CA LEU A 487 -4.41 4.07 5.15
C LEU A 487 -5.69 4.54 4.47
N ARG A 488 -6.21 3.73 3.54
CA ARG A 488 -7.40 4.07 2.77
C ARG A 488 -8.66 4.00 3.64
N GLY A 489 -9.43 5.08 3.68
CA GLY A 489 -10.67 5.16 4.46
C GLY A 489 -10.97 6.60 4.90
N SER A 490 -12.23 6.89 5.22
CA SER A 490 -12.66 8.23 5.65
C SER A 490 -12.65 8.37 7.18
N TYR A 491 -12.15 9.47 7.72
CA TYR A 491 -12.32 9.80 9.13
C TYR A 491 -13.78 10.17 9.47
N PRO A 492 -14.29 9.82 10.66
CA PRO A 492 -13.68 8.97 11.69
C PRO A 492 -13.86 7.47 11.43
N LYS A 493 -14.61 7.07 10.39
CA LYS A 493 -14.93 5.67 10.10
C LYS A 493 -13.70 4.77 9.97
N ILE A 494 -12.58 5.32 9.52
CA ILE A 494 -11.31 4.61 9.42
C ILE A 494 -10.83 4.06 10.77
N PHE A 495 -11.21 4.65 11.90
CA PHE A 495 -10.90 4.12 13.23
C PHE A 495 -11.57 2.78 13.52
N ASP A 496 -12.71 2.54 12.88
CA ASP A 496 -13.44 1.28 12.99
C ASP A 496 -13.26 0.41 11.75
N ASP A 497 -12.37 0.84 10.81
CA ASP A 497 -11.90 0.00 9.74
C ASP A 497 -11.13 -1.18 10.33
N LYS A 498 -11.49 -2.40 9.93
CA LYS A 498 -10.92 -3.57 10.57
C LYS A 498 -9.48 -3.83 10.12
N ASN A 499 -9.12 -3.46 8.89
CA ASN A 499 -7.79 -3.70 8.35
C ASN A 499 -6.80 -2.63 8.83
N VAL A 500 -7.17 -1.35 8.77
CA VAL A 500 -6.26 -0.25 9.08
C VAL A 500 -6.65 0.53 10.34
N GLY A 501 -7.77 0.25 10.99
CA GLY A 501 -8.31 1.12 12.03
C GLY A 501 -7.57 1.13 13.36
N ASP A 502 -6.98 0.00 13.78
CA ASP A 502 -6.10 0.00 14.95
C ASP A 502 -4.81 0.79 14.68
N GLU A 503 -4.24 0.69 13.48
CA GLU A 503 -3.09 1.50 13.07
C GLU A 503 -3.47 2.98 12.87
N ALA A 504 -4.66 3.27 12.33
CA ALA A 504 -5.18 4.62 12.21
C ALA A 504 -5.42 5.23 13.60
N LYS A 505 -5.95 4.47 14.56
CA LYS A 505 -6.10 4.87 15.97
C LYS A 505 -4.74 5.13 16.62
N LYS A 506 -3.75 4.23 16.44
CA LYS A 506 -2.39 4.43 16.97
C LYS A 506 -1.74 5.67 16.39
N LEU A 507 -1.72 5.79 15.06
CA LEU A 507 -1.17 6.95 14.33
C LEU A 507 -1.84 8.25 14.79
N PHE A 508 -3.16 8.24 14.95
CA PHE A 508 -3.91 9.40 15.42
C PHE A 508 -3.63 9.74 16.89
N ASN A 509 -3.47 8.74 17.76
CA ASN A 509 -3.14 8.93 19.17
C ASN A 509 -1.71 9.45 19.37
N GLU A 510 -0.74 8.93 18.61
CA GLU A 510 0.64 9.45 18.58
C GLU A 510 0.66 10.91 18.16
N LEU A 511 -0.14 11.28 17.16
CA LEU A 511 -0.27 12.65 16.70
C LEU A 511 -0.95 13.54 17.75
N LYS A 512 -2.05 13.08 18.38
CA LYS A 512 -2.74 13.80 19.46
C LYS A 512 -1.85 14.06 20.67
N GLY A 513 -0.93 13.15 20.99
CA GLY A 513 0.05 13.34 22.06
C GLY A 513 1.02 14.51 21.83
N ASN A 514 1.11 15.03 20.59
CA ASN A 514 1.98 16.14 20.21
C ASN A 514 1.24 17.49 20.07
N PHE A 515 -0.08 17.54 20.26
CA PHE A 515 -0.80 18.80 20.38
C PHE A 515 -0.76 19.30 21.84
N PRO A 516 -0.48 20.59 22.07
CA PRO A 516 -0.43 21.17 23.42
C PRO A 516 -1.79 21.17 24.13
#